data_AF-A0A842UCP5-F1
#
_entry.id   AF-A0A842UCP5-F1
#
_cell.length_a   1.000
_cell.length_b   1.000
_cell.length_c   1.000
_cell.angle_alpha   90.00
_cell.angle_beta   90.00
_cell.angle_gamma   90.00
#
_symmetry.space_group_name_H-M   'P 1'
#
loop_
_entity.id
_entity.type
_entity.pdbx_description
1 polymer ?
#
loop_
_entity_poly.entity_id
_entity_poly.type
_entity_poly.pdbx_seq_one_letter_code
_entity_poly.pdbx_strand_id
1 'polypeptide(L)'
;MLDRAPAPYRVALTMARKSEYVPYRIGACLARGRRIISAGYNQIKTHPLTLRLHNKFISGLHAEMHTCAGVDEKSLRGADIYVVRLRRDGGLGMARPCKECQRFLKELGIRKAYYTETGGGLGMLKI
;
A
#
# COMPACT_ATOMS: atom_id res chain seq x y z
N MET A 1 -11.28 18.56 -1.87
CA MET A 1 -11.00 17.51 -0.85
C MET A 1 -9.59 16.93 -0.94
N LEU A 2 -8.90 16.93 -2.10
CA LEU A 2 -7.52 16.44 -2.22
C LEU A 2 -6.44 17.45 -1.77
N ASP A 3 -6.75 18.74 -1.72
CA ASP A 3 -5.78 19.82 -1.43
C ASP A 3 -5.27 19.85 0.01
N ARG A 4 -5.94 19.14 0.92
CA ARG A 4 -5.53 19.01 2.34
C ARG A 4 -4.91 17.64 2.66
N ALA A 5 -4.79 16.74 1.68
CA ALA A 5 -4.23 15.42 1.92
C ALA A 5 -2.70 15.51 2.12
N PRO A 6 -2.13 14.79 3.10
CA PRO A 6 -0.70 14.85 3.38
C PRO A 6 0.11 14.38 2.17
N ALA A 7 1.33 14.92 1.99
CA ALA A 7 2.16 14.60 0.82
C ALA A 7 2.34 13.09 0.54
N PRO A 8 2.58 12.22 1.55
CA PRO A 8 2.64 10.77 1.34
C PRO A 8 1.37 10.16 0.73
N TYR A 9 0.19 10.70 1.06
CA TYR A 9 -1.07 10.24 0.47
C TYR A 9 -1.12 10.52 -1.04
N ARG A 10 -0.70 11.70 -1.47
CA ARG A 10 -0.67 12.09 -2.89
C ARG A 10 0.32 11.21 -3.68
N VAL A 11 1.43 10.84 -3.06
CA VAL A 11 2.40 9.90 -3.63
C VAL A 11 1.80 8.50 -3.74
N ALA A 12 1.15 7.99 -2.70
CA ALA A 12 0.46 6.70 -2.74
C ALA A 12 -0.63 6.67 -3.83
N LEU A 13 -1.40 7.75 -4.00
CA LEU A 13 -2.38 7.89 -5.08
C LEU A 13 -1.72 7.85 -6.47
N THR A 14 -0.57 8.51 -6.62
CA THR A 14 0.21 8.46 -7.87
C THR A 14 0.71 7.05 -8.16
N MET A 15 1.15 6.31 -7.14
CA MET A 15 1.55 4.91 -7.28
C MET A 15 0.37 4.00 -7.64
N ALA A 16 -0.81 4.23 -7.06
CA ALA A 16 -2.01 3.49 -7.43
C ALA A 16 -2.33 3.66 -8.92
N ARG A 17 -2.12 4.86 -9.49
CA ARG A 17 -2.26 5.11 -10.93
C ARG A 17 -1.19 4.40 -11.78
N LYS A 18 -0.04 4.04 -11.23
CA LYS A 18 0.96 3.24 -11.96
C LYS A 18 0.64 1.75 -11.99
N SER A 19 -0.22 1.26 -11.09
CA SER A 19 -0.64 -0.14 -11.11
C SER A 19 -1.48 -0.45 -12.34
N GLU A 20 -1.05 -1.47 -13.09
CA GLU A 20 -1.76 -2.04 -14.24
C GLU A 20 -2.82 -3.07 -13.81
N TYR A 21 -2.94 -3.36 -12.51
CA TYR A 21 -3.92 -4.34 -12.03
C TYR A 21 -5.33 -3.75 -11.95
N VAL A 22 -6.07 -3.83 -13.05
CA VAL A 22 -7.32 -3.10 -13.30
C VAL A 22 -8.46 -3.36 -12.29
N PRO A 23 -8.64 -4.53 -11.61
CA PRO A 23 -9.69 -4.62 -10.57
C PRO A 23 -9.26 -4.02 -9.21
N TYR A 24 -7.95 -3.91 -8.94
CA TYR A 24 -7.42 -3.45 -7.65
C TYR A 24 -6.12 -2.67 -7.86
N ARG A 25 -6.23 -1.39 -8.22
CA ARG A 25 -5.06 -0.51 -8.38
C ARG A 25 -4.68 0.04 -7.02
N ILE A 26 -3.65 -0.52 -6.40
CA ILE A 26 -3.24 -0.17 -5.03
C ILE A 26 -1.84 0.45 -5.06
N GLY A 27 -1.71 1.61 -4.44
CA GLY A 27 -0.44 2.28 -4.23
C GLY A 27 -0.18 2.48 -2.75
N ALA A 28 1.08 2.50 -2.37
CA ALA A 28 1.51 2.75 -1.02
C ALA A 28 2.71 3.71 -0.98
N CYS A 29 2.82 4.44 0.13
CA CYS A 29 3.92 5.36 0.40
C CYS A 29 4.33 5.24 1.86
N LEU A 30 5.62 5.01 2.09
CA LEU A 30 6.25 4.99 3.40
C LEU A 30 6.80 6.39 3.72
N ALA A 31 6.52 6.88 4.92
CA ALA A 31 6.94 8.20 5.32
C ALA A 31 7.22 8.31 6.82
N ARG A 32 8.06 9.26 7.20
CA ARG A 32 8.26 9.69 8.58
C ARG A 32 7.89 11.17 8.68
N GLY A 33 6.68 11.45 9.16
CA GLY A 33 6.10 12.79 9.13
C GLY A 33 5.92 13.27 7.68
N ARG A 34 6.60 14.36 7.31
CA ARG A 34 6.57 14.91 5.93
C ARG A 34 7.61 14.28 5.00
N ARG A 35 8.59 13.54 5.53
CA ARG A 35 9.66 12.92 4.74
C ARG A 35 9.16 11.63 4.10
N ILE A 36 9.13 11.59 2.78
CA ILE A 36 8.87 10.37 2.00
C ILE A 36 10.15 9.52 2.03
N ILE A 37 10.00 8.23 2.30
CA ILE A 37 11.10 7.27 2.36
C ILE A 37 11.10 6.39 1.11
N SER A 38 9.95 5.81 0.79
CA SER A 38 9.76 4.92 -0.35
C SER A 38 8.30 4.94 -0.79
N ALA A 39 8.03 4.51 -2.02
CA ALA A 39 6.69 4.35 -2.56
C ALA A 39 6.64 3.16 -3.52
N GLY A 40 5.53 2.45 -3.51
CA GLY A 40 5.33 1.25 -4.32
C GLY A 40 3.87 1.06 -4.70
N TYR A 41 3.63 0.12 -5.60
CA TYR A 41 2.29 -0.28 -6.03
C TYR A 41 2.22 -1.79 -6.19
N ASN A 42 1.01 -2.33 -6.18
CA ASN A 42 0.82 -3.77 -6.31
C ASN A 42 1.15 -4.25 -7.73
N GLN A 43 1.85 -5.37 -7.82
CA GLN A 43 2.26 -6.00 -9.08
C GLN A 43 1.78 -7.44 -9.12
N ILE A 44 1.31 -7.89 -10.27
CA ILE A 44 1.05 -9.30 -10.50
C ILE A 44 2.38 -9.93 -10.91
N LYS A 45 2.93 -10.83 -10.09
CA LYS A 45 3.99 -11.73 -10.52
C LYS A 45 3.39 -13.12 -10.71
N THR A 46 2.79 -13.34 -11.86
CA THR A 46 2.28 -14.66 -12.26
C THR A 46 3.41 -15.50 -12.82
N HIS A 47 4.03 -16.33 -11.99
CA HIS A 47 4.70 -17.52 -12.51
C HIS A 47 3.61 -18.57 -12.83
N PRO A 48 3.63 -19.26 -13.98
CA PRO A 48 2.57 -20.20 -14.39
C PRO A 48 2.20 -21.27 -13.34
N LEU A 49 3.19 -21.70 -12.53
CA LEU A 49 2.98 -22.64 -11.42
C LEU A 49 2.12 -22.06 -10.29
N THR A 50 2.21 -20.75 -10.04
CA THR A 50 1.51 -20.06 -8.95
C THR A 50 0.01 -19.91 -9.24
N LEU A 51 -0.37 -19.84 -10.51
CA LEU A 51 -1.78 -19.83 -10.94
C LEU A 51 -2.50 -21.13 -10.56
N ARG A 52 -1.81 -22.27 -10.61
CA ARG A 52 -2.38 -23.58 -10.26
C ARG A 52 -2.64 -23.76 -8.76
N LEU A 53 -1.94 -23.01 -7.91
CA LEU A 53 -1.99 -23.19 -6.45
C LEU A 53 -3.07 -22.35 -5.75
N HIS A 54 -3.86 -21.55 -6.48
CA HIS A 54 -5.01 -20.76 -5.99
C HIS A 54 -4.81 -19.94 -4.70
N ASN A 55 -3.56 -19.74 -4.28
CA ASN A 55 -3.29 -19.03 -3.05
C ASN A 55 -3.16 -17.54 -3.37
N LYS A 56 -4.22 -16.77 -3.09
CA LYS A 56 -4.34 -15.33 -3.42
C LYS A 56 -3.21 -14.47 -2.85
N PHE A 57 -2.51 -14.96 -1.83
CA PHE A 57 -1.36 -14.30 -1.22
C PHE A 57 -0.04 -14.51 -2.00
N ILE A 58 0.03 -15.58 -2.80
CA ILE A 58 1.23 -15.95 -3.57
C ILE A 58 1.17 -15.34 -4.99
N SER A 59 -0.02 -14.99 -5.49
CA SER A 59 -0.24 -14.50 -6.84
C SER A 59 -0.11 -12.97 -7.02
N GLY A 60 0.80 -12.32 -6.28
CA GLY A 60 1.16 -10.92 -6.52
C GLY A 60 1.95 -10.26 -5.38
N LEU A 61 2.80 -9.30 -5.74
CA LEU A 61 3.48 -8.43 -4.78
C LEU A 61 2.51 -7.31 -4.37
N HIS A 62 2.12 -7.28 -3.10
CA HIS A 62 1.27 -6.23 -2.55
C HIS A 62 2.00 -4.88 -2.49
N ALA A 63 1.25 -3.78 -2.54
CA ALA A 63 1.82 -2.43 -2.52
C ALA A 63 2.61 -2.15 -1.23
N GLU A 64 2.13 -2.66 -0.09
CA GLU A 64 2.78 -2.54 1.22
C GLU A 64 4.16 -3.22 1.21
N MET A 65 4.21 -4.44 0.67
CA MET A 65 5.45 -5.21 0.56
C MET A 65 6.42 -4.56 -0.42
N HIS A 66 5.94 -4.13 -1.60
CA HIS A 66 6.76 -3.44 -2.59
C HIS A 66 7.37 -2.15 -2.02
N THR A 67 6.59 -1.38 -1.26
CA THR A 67 7.07 -0.12 -0.68
C THR A 67 8.21 -0.33 0.32
N CYS A 68 8.18 -1.42 1.08
CA CYS A 68 9.21 -1.73 2.07
C CYS A 68 10.42 -2.48 1.48
N ALA A 69 10.31 -3.03 0.26
CA ALA A 69 11.37 -3.80 -0.37
C ALA A 69 12.61 -2.93 -0.63
N GLY A 70 13.77 -3.37 -0.14
CA GLY A 70 15.05 -2.67 -0.33
C GLY A 70 15.24 -1.41 0.51
N VAL A 71 14.33 -1.11 1.44
CA VAL A 71 14.49 0.00 2.41
C VAL A 71 15.27 -0.51 3.62
N ASP A 72 16.21 0.29 4.12
CA ASP A 72 16.98 -0.06 5.31
C ASP A 72 16.09 -0.13 6.57
N GLU A 73 16.38 -1.06 7.47
CA GLU A 73 15.58 -1.32 8.67
C GLU A 73 15.42 -0.08 9.56
N LYS A 74 16.45 0.77 9.64
CA LYS A 74 16.43 2.00 10.45
C LYS A 74 15.46 3.04 9.89
N SER A 75 15.29 3.10 8.58
CA SER A 75 14.28 3.93 7.91
C SER A 75 12.88 3.37 8.08
N LEU A 76 12.72 2.04 8.09
CA LEU A 76 11.43 1.38 8.30
C LEU A 76 10.90 1.58 9.72
N ARG A 77 11.72 1.30 10.73
CA ARG A 77 11.29 1.40 12.14
C ARG A 77 10.78 2.80 12.47
N GLY A 78 9.60 2.89 13.08
CA GLY A 78 9.01 4.16 13.47
C GLY A 78 8.40 4.98 12.33
N ALA A 79 8.39 4.47 11.09
CA ALA A 79 7.71 5.11 9.98
C ALA A 79 6.20 4.79 9.97
N ASP A 80 5.45 5.54 9.17
CA ASP A 80 4.04 5.32 8.89
C ASP A 80 3.88 5.00 7.40
N ILE A 81 2.89 4.18 7.06
CA ILE A 81 2.56 3.84 5.67
C ILE A 81 1.19 4.40 5.28
N TYR A 82 1.06 4.84 4.04
CA TYR A 82 -0.17 5.34 3.45
C TYR A 82 -0.55 4.43 2.29
N VAL A 83 -1.77 3.89 2.27
CA VAL A 83 -2.22 2.91 1.28
C VAL A 83 -3.50 3.41 0.61
N VAL A 84 -3.49 3.48 -0.72
CA VAL A 84 -4.58 4.03 -1.51
C VAL A 84 -5.01 2.99 -2.53
N ARG A 85 -6.33 2.78 -2.64
CA ARG A 85 -6.91 1.98 -3.72
C ARG A 85 -7.72 2.85 -4.65
N LEU A 86 -7.43 2.74 -5.94
CA LEU A 86 -8.24 3.27 -7.03
C LEU A 86 -9.11 2.17 -7.64
N ARG A 87 -10.39 2.49 -7.81
CA ARG A 87 -11.37 1.68 -8.52
C ARG A 87 -11.35 2.00 -10.02
N ARG A 88 -12.01 1.16 -10.81
CA ARG A 88 -12.12 1.33 -12.28
C ARG A 88 -12.86 2.61 -12.68
N ASP A 89 -13.84 3.01 -11.87
CA ASP A 89 -14.62 4.24 -12.04
C ASP A 89 -13.85 5.52 -11.63
N GLY A 90 -12.57 5.39 -11.26
CA GLY A 90 -11.74 6.51 -10.78
C GLY A 90 -11.97 6.87 -9.31
N GLY A 91 -12.95 6.24 -8.65
CA GLY A 91 -13.22 6.43 -7.22
C GLY A 91 -12.20 5.78 -6.30
N LEU A 92 -12.21 6.18 -5.03
CA LEU A 92 -11.43 5.54 -3.99
C LEU A 92 -12.14 4.28 -3.47
N GLY A 93 -11.37 3.25 -3.16
CA GLY A 93 -11.87 2.02 -2.54
C GLY A 93 -11.22 1.72 -1.21
N MET A 94 -11.79 0.76 -0.48
CA MET A 94 -11.17 0.22 0.74
C MET A 94 -9.77 -0.34 0.44
N ALA A 95 -8.77 0.18 1.14
CA ALA A 95 -7.35 -0.12 1.00
C ALA A 95 -6.69 -0.54 2.32
N ARG A 96 -7.50 -0.98 3.30
CA ARG A 96 -6.99 -1.51 4.56
C ARG A 96 -5.98 -2.65 4.27
N PRO A 97 -4.75 -2.59 4.81
CA PRO A 97 -3.78 -3.67 4.62
C PRO A 97 -4.36 -5.02 5.03
N CYS A 98 -4.09 -6.08 4.26
CA CYS A 98 -4.54 -7.42 4.62
C CYS A 98 -3.82 -7.95 5.87
N LYS A 99 -4.32 -9.03 6.48
CA LYS A 99 -3.80 -9.56 7.75
C LYS A 99 -2.29 -9.87 7.71
N GLU A 100 -1.79 -10.50 6.65
CA GLU A 100 -0.35 -10.79 6.60
C GLU A 100 0.48 -9.53 6.29
N CYS A 101 -0.01 -8.58 5.48
CA CYS A 101 0.69 -7.30 5.34
C CYS A 101 0.73 -6.54 6.68
N GLN A 102 -0.30 -6.63 7.52
CA GLN A 102 -0.25 -6.06 8.87
C GLN A 102 0.83 -6.71 9.73
N ARG A 103 0.94 -8.06 9.70
CA ARG A 103 2.01 -8.79 10.41
C ARG A 103 3.40 -8.40 9.93
N PHE A 104 3.60 -8.39 8.62
CA PHE A 104 4.84 -7.96 7.99
C PHE A 104 5.24 -6.53 8.38
N LEU A 105 4.30 -5.57 8.29
CA LEU A 105 4.57 -4.18 8.68
C LEU A 105 4.92 -4.07 10.17
N LYS A 106 4.33 -4.91 11.03
CA LYS A 106 4.63 -4.96 12.46
C LYS A 106 6.03 -5.45 12.74
N GLU A 107 6.47 -6.51 12.05
CA GLU A 107 7.83 -7.04 12.14
C GLU A 107 8.88 -5.99 11.72
N LEU A 108 8.56 -5.19 10.70
CA LEU A 108 9.41 -4.08 10.26
C LEU A 108 9.39 -2.84 11.18
N GLY A 109 8.57 -2.85 12.24
CA GLY A 109 8.47 -1.75 13.19
C GLY A 109 7.74 -0.51 12.65
N ILE A 110 6.87 -0.68 11.65
CA ILE A 110 5.96 0.38 11.17
C ILE A 110 4.94 0.69 12.26
N ARG A 111 4.65 1.97 12.49
CA ARG A 111 3.78 2.39 13.62
C ARG A 111 2.30 2.40 13.25
N LYS A 112 1.99 2.94 12.07
CA LYS A 112 0.63 3.23 11.64
C LYS A 112 0.47 2.99 10.14
N ALA A 113 -0.68 2.48 9.75
CA ALA A 113 -1.14 2.46 8.37
C ALA A 113 -2.36 3.37 8.23
N TYR A 114 -2.24 4.37 7.37
CA TYR A 114 -3.36 5.20 6.90
C TYR A 114 -3.85 4.63 5.58
N TYR A 115 -5.16 4.48 5.41
CA TYR A 115 -5.71 3.84 4.21
C TYR A 115 -7.02 4.46 3.75
N THR A 116 -7.31 4.38 2.46
CA THR A 116 -8.61 4.82 1.94
C THR A 116 -9.71 3.85 2.34
N GLU A 117 -10.87 4.37 2.69
CA GLU A 117 -12.08 3.60 2.96
C GLU A 117 -13.05 3.69 1.77
N THR A 118 -14.01 2.75 1.73
CA THR A 118 -15.14 2.85 0.81
C THR A 118 -15.91 4.14 1.12
N GLY A 119 -16.10 5.00 0.12
CA GLY A 119 -16.72 6.32 0.30
C GLY A 119 -15.72 7.49 0.38
N GLY A 120 -14.41 7.22 0.30
CA GLY A 120 -13.37 8.25 0.14
C GLY A 120 -12.80 8.83 1.43
N GLY A 121 -13.17 8.25 2.58
CA GLY A 121 -12.56 8.56 3.88
C GLY A 121 -11.13 8.04 4.02
N LEU A 122 -10.46 8.47 5.10
CA LEU A 122 -9.15 7.98 5.52
C LEU A 122 -9.27 7.25 6.86
N GLY A 123 -9.11 5.94 6.82
CA GLY A 123 -8.97 5.09 8.00
C GLY A 123 -7.53 5.09 8.51
N MET A 124 -7.37 4.72 9.78
CA MET A 124 -6.06 4.54 10.41
C MET A 124 -6.05 3.26 11.24
N LEU A 125 -4.99 2.48 11.10
CA LEU A 125 -4.73 1.28 11.88
C LEU A 125 -3.37 1.43 12.57
N LYS A 126 -3.33 1.16 13.87
CA LYS A 126 -2.07 0.92 14.58
C LYS A 126 -1.57 -0.48 14.23
N ILE A 127 -0.32 -0.56 13.80
CA ILE A 127 0.35 -1.79 13.36
C ILE A 127 0.99 -2.51 14.56
#